data_AF-A0A1I6FCP0-F1
#
_entry.id   AF-A0A1I6FCP0-F1
#
_cell.length_a   1.000
_cell.length_b   1.000
_cell.length_c   1.000
_cell.angle_alpha   90.00
_cell.angle_beta   90.00
_cell.angle_gamma   90.00
#
_symmetry.space_group_name_H-M   'P 1'
#
loop_
_entity.id
_entity.type
_entity.pdbx_description
1 polymer ?
#
loop_
_entity_poly.entity_id
_entity_poly.type
_entity_poly.pdbx_seq_one_letter_code
_entity_poly.pdbx_strand_id
1 'polypeptide(L)'
;MSALRIVISTFGVLVGLAGIEHGVGEILQGSVRPGGLVIESWPDSAALEILGGEPALTVIPNLLATGIFAVVVAVAVLVWSVAFAGRRHGGLVLILLSVLLLLVGGGFGPPLIGIVIGVGATRIGVLPRRGPGRVAQAAGRAWPWLLGTAVLGYLSLLPGTVLLSRFLGVDDPRLVLGLSVFSFAGLFLALGAASAEDHVRAATAVETRGPAHRQSGGWREPGLGRR
;
A
#
# COMPACT_ATOMS: atom_id res chain seq x y z
N MET A 1 6.57 -6.28 13.80
CA MET A 1 6.31 -5.45 12.58
C MET A 1 5.27 -4.41 12.96
N SER A 2 5.39 -3.16 12.49
CA SER A 2 4.41 -2.11 12.81
C SER A 2 3.13 -2.30 11.99
N ALA A 3 1.98 -1.84 12.49
CA ALA A 3 0.70 -1.96 11.80
C ALA A 3 0.76 -1.24 10.44
N LEU A 4 1.36 -0.05 10.39
CA LEU A 4 1.51 0.72 9.15
C LEU A 4 2.33 -0.05 8.10
N ARG A 5 3.41 -0.72 8.54
CA ARG A 5 4.22 -1.55 7.64
C ARG A 5 3.43 -2.74 7.09
N ILE A 6 2.51 -3.34 7.88
CA ILE A 6 1.64 -4.42 7.39
C ILE A 6 0.74 -3.89 6.27
N VAL A 7 0.05 -2.77 6.48
CA VAL A 7 -0.81 -2.15 5.45
C VAL A 7 -0.01 -1.89 4.17
N ILE A 8 1.17 -1.27 4.28
CA ILE A 8 2.02 -0.96 3.12
C ILE A 8 2.48 -2.23 2.40
N SER A 9 2.91 -3.26 3.13
CA SER A 9 3.32 -4.52 2.51
C SER A 9 2.16 -5.24 1.84
N THR A 10 0.97 -5.27 2.46
CA THR A 10 -0.24 -5.88 1.88
C THR A 10 -0.65 -5.18 0.58
N PHE A 11 -0.78 -3.86 0.60
CA PHE A 11 -1.17 -3.11 -0.60
C PHE A 11 -0.06 -3.09 -1.65
N GLY A 12 1.20 -3.10 -1.26
CA GLY A 12 2.31 -3.23 -2.19
C GLY A 12 2.34 -4.58 -2.92
N VAL A 13 1.90 -5.66 -2.28
CA VAL A 13 1.66 -6.94 -2.95
C VAL A 13 0.52 -6.81 -3.96
N LEU A 14 -0.61 -6.20 -3.60
CA LEU A 14 -1.72 -5.98 -4.52
C LEU A 14 -1.29 -5.14 -5.75
N VAL A 15 -0.53 -4.06 -5.53
CA VAL A 15 0.03 -3.22 -6.59
C VAL A 15 0.96 -4.03 -7.49
N GLY A 16 1.85 -4.83 -6.92
CA GLY A 16 2.76 -5.67 -7.71
C GLY A 16 2.02 -6.72 -8.53
N LEU A 17 1.01 -7.38 -7.96
CA LEU A 17 0.21 -8.37 -8.69
C LEU A 17 -0.59 -7.74 -9.83
N ALA A 18 -1.23 -6.60 -9.58
CA ALA A 18 -1.95 -5.87 -10.62
C ALA A 18 -1.00 -5.36 -11.71
N GLY A 19 0.18 -4.81 -11.35
CA GLY A 19 1.16 -4.41 -12.35
C GLY A 19 1.72 -5.56 -13.20
N ILE A 20 1.84 -6.77 -12.63
CA ILE A 20 2.20 -7.99 -13.38
C ILE A 20 1.07 -8.37 -14.34
N GLU A 21 -0.17 -8.29 -13.87
CA GLU A 21 -1.37 -8.60 -14.64
C GLU A 21 -1.46 -7.71 -15.90
N HIS A 22 -1.32 -6.39 -15.74
CA HIS A 22 -1.20 -5.44 -16.85
C HIS A 22 -0.07 -5.84 -17.81
N GLY A 23 1.13 -6.10 -17.25
CA GLY A 23 2.31 -6.49 -18.01
C GLY A 23 2.11 -7.77 -18.85
N VAL A 24 1.36 -8.73 -18.33
CA VAL A 24 0.96 -9.93 -19.08
C VAL A 24 0.03 -9.56 -20.24
N GLY A 25 -0.95 -8.70 -20.00
CA GLY A 25 -1.84 -8.16 -21.04
C GLY A 25 -1.06 -7.55 -22.20
N GLU A 26 -0.10 -6.67 -21.93
CA GLU A 26 0.71 -6.06 -23.01
C GLU A 26 1.65 -7.06 -23.70
N ILE A 27 2.23 -8.02 -22.98
CA ILE A 27 3.07 -9.07 -23.57
C ILE A 27 2.27 -9.87 -24.61
N LEU A 28 1.02 -10.20 -24.30
CA LEU A 28 0.14 -10.99 -25.16
C LEU A 28 -0.26 -10.25 -26.45
N GLN A 29 -0.25 -8.92 -26.45
CA GLN A 29 -0.46 -8.10 -27.65
C GLN A 29 0.76 -8.13 -28.61
N GLY A 30 1.93 -8.57 -28.13
CA GLY A 30 3.10 -8.85 -28.95
C GLY A 30 3.90 -7.61 -29.37
N SER A 31 4.82 -7.81 -30.34
CA SER A 31 5.74 -6.76 -30.79
C SER A 31 5.06 -5.79 -31.76
N VAL A 32 4.14 -5.00 -31.24
CA VAL A 32 3.37 -4.00 -31.98
C VAL A 32 3.55 -2.63 -31.35
N ARG A 33 3.42 -1.58 -32.17
CA ARG A 33 3.50 -0.19 -31.71
C ARG A 33 2.16 0.18 -31.03
N PRO A 34 2.17 0.83 -29.85
CA PRO A 34 0.95 1.31 -29.22
C PRO A 34 0.27 2.40 -30.07
N GLY A 35 -1.06 2.42 -30.09
CA GLY A 35 -1.85 3.42 -30.81
C GLY A 35 -1.76 4.84 -30.22
N GLY A 36 -1.32 4.96 -28.97
CA GLY A 36 -1.15 6.22 -28.25
C GLY A 36 -0.34 6.02 -26.96
N LEU A 37 -0.29 7.06 -26.12
CA LEU A 37 0.34 6.95 -24.79
C LEU A 37 -0.53 6.17 -23.80
N VAL A 38 -1.86 6.30 -23.93
CA VAL A 38 -2.82 5.49 -23.17
C VAL A 38 -3.18 4.29 -24.01
N ILE A 39 -3.10 3.12 -23.40
CA ILE A 39 -3.36 1.82 -24.00
C ILE A 39 -4.34 1.04 -23.13
N GLU A 40 -4.99 0.03 -23.70
CA GLU A 40 -5.72 -0.98 -22.96
C GLU A 40 -4.80 -2.19 -22.82
N SER A 41 -4.61 -2.69 -21.60
CA SER A 41 -3.79 -3.88 -21.36
C SER A 41 -4.48 -5.14 -21.90
N TRP A 42 -5.82 -5.13 -21.92
CA TRP A 42 -6.67 -6.24 -22.34
C TRP A 42 -7.80 -5.79 -23.29
N PRO A 43 -7.47 -5.32 -24.50
CA PRO A 43 -8.44 -4.71 -25.42
C PRO A 43 -9.54 -5.69 -25.87
N ASP A 44 -9.21 -6.98 -26.01
CA ASP A 44 -10.14 -8.00 -26.53
C ASP A 44 -10.73 -8.90 -25.42
N SER A 45 -10.60 -8.49 -24.15
CA SER A 45 -11.07 -9.29 -23.01
C SER A 45 -12.50 -8.94 -22.63
N ALA A 46 -13.46 -9.79 -23.00
CA ALA A 46 -14.85 -9.66 -22.55
C ALA A 46 -14.98 -9.62 -21.00
N ALA A 47 -14.05 -10.24 -20.27
CA ALA A 47 -14.04 -10.21 -18.82
C ALA A 47 -13.67 -8.82 -18.25
N LEU A 48 -12.82 -8.06 -18.95
CA LEU A 48 -12.28 -6.78 -18.50
C LEU A 48 -12.90 -5.58 -19.24
N GLU A 49 -13.86 -5.83 -20.13
CA GLU A 49 -14.60 -4.79 -20.85
C GLU A 49 -15.26 -3.79 -19.88
N ILE A 50 -15.82 -4.27 -18.76
CA ILE A 50 -16.41 -3.43 -17.70
C ILE A 50 -15.38 -2.48 -17.04
N LEU A 51 -14.09 -2.81 -17.14
CA LEU A 51 -12.97 -2.00 -16.66
C LEU A 51 -12.30 -1.21 -17.80
N GLY A 52 -12.90 -1.20 -18.99
CA GLY A 52 -12.35 -0.54 -20.17
C GLY A 52 -11.07 -1.18 -20.68
N GLY A 53 -10.96 -2.52 -20.63
CA GLY A 53 -9.75 -3.24 -21.04
C GLY A 53 -8.53 -2.96 -20.15
N GLU A 54 -8.77 -2.40 -18.97
CA GLU A 54 -7.77 -1.93 -18.00
C GLU A 54 -6.80 -0.89 -18.57
N PRO A 55 -7.12 0.41 -18.45
CA PRO A 55 -6.30 1.45 -19.03
C PRO A 55 -4.93 1.52 -18.34
N ALA A 56 -3.89 1.66 -19.18
CA ALA A 56 -2.52 1.86 -18.79
C ALA A 56 -1.89 3.00 -19.57
N LEU A 57 -0.74 3.50 -19.09
CA LEU A 57 0.05 4.50 -19.80
C LEU A 57 1.43 3.88 -20.12
N THR A 58 1.92 4.09 -21.33
CA THR A 58 3.29 3.71 -21.69
C THR A 58 3.95 4.79 -22.54
N VAL A 59 5.22 5.06 -22.25
CA VAL A 59 6.09 5.87 -23.12
C VAL A 59 6.96 5.01 -24.04
N ILE A 60 6.87 3.68 -23.91
CA ILE A 60 7.66 2.71 -24.67
C ILE A 60 6.93 2.41 -25.99
N PRO A 61 7.56 2.59 -27.16
CA PRO A 61 6.90 2.46 -28.46
C PRO A 61 6.71 1.01 -28.93
N ASN A 62 6.62 0.05 -28.01
CA ASN A 62 6.44 -1.38 -28.29
C ASN A 62 5.73 -2.07 -27.12
N LEU A 63 4.63 -2.79 -27.38
CA LEU A 63 3.79 -3.40 -26.34
C LEU A 63 4.46 -4.59 -25.66
N LEU A 64 5.12 -5.48 -26.41
CA LEU A 64 5.91 -6.57 -25.81
C LEU A 64 6.96 -6.04 -24.83
N ALA A 65 7.71 -5.01 -25.21
CA ALA A 65 8.68 -4.38 -24.33
C ALA A 65 7.99 -3.71 -23.14
N THR A 66 6.90 -2.97 -23.37
CA THR A 66 6.07 -2.35 -22.33
C THR A 66 5.72 -3.38 -21.25
N GLY A 67 5.13 -4.51 -21.63
CA GLY A 67 4.71 -5.52 -20.68
C GLY A 67 5.87 -6.18 -19.93
N ILE A 68 7.00 -6.44 -20.59
CA ILE A 68 8.22 -6.95 -19.91
C ILE A 68 8.69 -5.96 -18.84
N PHE A 69 8.76 -4.66 -19.18
CA PHE A 69 9.16 -3.63 -18.22
C PHE A 69 8.14 -3.48 -17.09
N ALA A 70 6.84 -3.52 -17.38
CA ALA A 70 5.78 -3.50 -16.39
C ALA A 70 5.93 -4.65 -15.38
N VAL A 71 6.13 -5.89 -15.85
CA VAL A 71 6.36 -7.06 -14.97
C VAL A 71 7.60 -6.85 -14.09
N VAL A 72 8.73 -6.44 -14.67
CA VAL A 72 9.97 -6.23 -13.92
C VAL A 72 9.79 -5.16 -12.83
N VAL A 73 9.19 -4.03 -13.18
CA VAL A 73 8.97 -2.93 -12.22
C VAL A 73 7.93 -3.33 -11.17
N ALA A 74 6.89 -4.06 -11.55
CA ALA A 74 5.87 -4.54 -10.61
C ALA A 74 6.43 -5.55 -9.60
N VAL A 75 7.31 -6.46 -10.04
CA VAL A 75 8.06 -7.35 -9.14
C VAL A 75 8.97 -6.54 -8.20
N ALA A 76 9.63 -5.50 -8.71
CA ALA A 76 10.43 -4.60 -7.88
C ALA A 76 9.57 -3.90 -6.81
N VAL A 77 8.38 -3.40 -7.16
CA VAL A 77 7.43 -2.81 -6.21
C VAL A 77 7.01 -3.82 -5.15
N LEU A 78 6.66 -5.05 -5.54
CA LEU A 78 6.26 -6.12 -4.63
C LEU A 78 7.37 -6.42 -3.62
N VAL A 79 8.58 -6.71 -4.12
CA VAL A 79 9.74 -7.04 -3.28
C VAL A 79 10.07 -5.88 -2.36
N TRP A 80 10.06 -4.65 -2.89
CA TRP A 80 10.39 -3.46 -2.11
C TRP A 80 9.38 -3.18 -1.00
N SER A 81 8.09 -3.36 -1.28
CA SER A 81 7.01 -3.15 -0.31
C SER A 81 7.09 -4.11 0.88
N VAL A 82 7.52 -5.35 0.65
CA VAL A 82 7.65 -6.37 1.70
C VAL A 82 8.97 -6.22 2.47
N ALA A 83 10.08 -6.18 1.74
CA ALA A 83 11.42 -6.26 2.33
C ALA A 83 11.95 -4.90 2.82
N PHE A 84 11.64 -3.82 2.10
CA PHE A 84 12.36 -2.54 2.22
C PHE A 84 11.51 -1.33 2.60
N ALA A 85 10.18 -1.46 2.71
CA ALA A 85 9.29 -0.35 3.06
C ALA A 85 9.66 0.39 4.37
N GLY A 86 10.23 -0.32 5.36
CA GLY A 86 10.67 0.28 6.63
C GLY A 86 12.08 0.89 6.62
N ARG A 87 12.79 0.91 5.48
CA ARG A 87 14.13 1.53 5.36
C ARG A 87 14.00 3.05 5.38
N ARG A 88 15.11 3.76 5.68
CA ARG A 88 15.18 5.24 5.73
C ARG A 88 14.57 5.95 4.50
N HIS A 89 14.74 5.39 3.31
CA HIS A 89 14.18 5.93 2.06
C HIS A 89 13.12 5.01 1.45
N GLY A 90 12.54 4.09 2.24
CA GLY A 90 11.62 3.06 1.78
C GLY A 90 10.43 3.65 1.03
N GLY A 91 9.79 4.68 1.59
CA GLY A 91 8.66 5.36 0.97
C GLY A 91 8.98 6.14 -0.30
N LEU A 92 10.12 6.84 -0.35
CA LEU A 92 10.53 7.57 -1.56
C LEU A 92 10.77 6.60 -2.73
N VAL A 93 11.43 5.48 -2.48
CA VAL A 93 11.66 4.47 -3.52
C VAL A 93 10.35 3.86 -3.99
N LEU A 94 9.37 3.61 -3.10
CA LEU A 94 8.04 3.16 -3.53
C LEU A 94 7.34 4.19 -4.43
N ILE A 95 7.42 5.48 -4.11
CA ILE A 95 6.84 6.54 -4.95
C ILE A 95 7.50 6.52 -6.33
N LEU A 96 8.83 6.46 -6.39
CA LEU A 96 9.58 6.45 -7.65
C LEU A 96 9.29 5.20 -8.48
N LEU A 97 9.25 4.02 -7.85
CA LEU A 97 8.88 2.78 -8.53
C LEU A 97 7.43 2.81 -9.03
N SER A 98 6.53 3.47 -8.31
CA SER A 98 5.13 3.61 -8.73
C SER A 98 5.00 4.56 -9.92
N VAL A 99 5.72 5.68 -9.92
CA VAL A 99 5.80 6.58 -11.09
C VAL A 99 6.39 5.82 -12.29
N LEU A 100 7.46 5.06 -12.07
CA LEU A 100 8.04 4.23 -13.13
C LEU A 100 7.03 3.20 -13.64
N LEU A 101 6.30 2.52 -12.75
CA LEU A 101 5.26 1.55 -13.10
C LEU A 101 4.18 2.17 -13.99
N LEU A 102 3.76 3.41 -13.71
CA LEU A 102 2.81 4.16 -14.55
C LEU A 102 3.36 4.44 -15.94
N LEU A 103 4.65 4.73 -16.08
CA LEU A 103 5.25 5.12 -17.36
C LEU A 103 5.54 3.93 -18.28
N VAL A 104 5.58 2.71 -17.74
CA VAL A 104 5.95 1.50 -18.47
C VAL A 104 4.79 0.54 -18.71
N GLY A 105 3.54 0.95 -18.47
CA GLY A 105 2.36 0.13 -18.77
C GLY A 105 1.71 -0.57 -17.58
N GLY A 106 2.13 -0.37 -16.34
CA GLY A 106 1.58 -1.09 -15.18
C GLY A 106 0.20 -0.62 -14.69
N GLY A 107 -0.64 -0.06 -15.57
CA GLY A 107 -1.98 0.45 -15.25
C GLY A 107 -2.03 1.82 -14.58
N PHE A 108 -3.22 2.42 -14.47
CA PHE A 108 -3.43 3.63 -13.67
C PHE A 108 -3.63 3.35 -12.17
N GLY A 109 -4.39 2.30 -11.85
CA GLY A 109 -4.71 1.94 -10.47
C GLY A 109 -3.47 1.62 -9.62
N PRO A 110 -2.61 0.66 -10.05
CA PRO A 110 -1.50 0.20 -9.23
C PRO A 110 -0.50 1.32 -8.85
N PRO A 111 -0.05 2.19 -9.78
CA PRO A 111 0.79 3.34 -9.44
C PRO A 111 0.17 4.32 -8.45
N LEU A 112 -1.13 4.62 -8.57
CA LEU A 112 -1.80 5.55 -7.65
C LEU A 112 -1.79 5.00 -6.22
N ILE A 113 -2.12 3.72 -6.06
CA ILE A 113 -2.06 3.02 -4.76
C ILE A 113 -0.62 3.02 -4.25
N GLY A 114 0.34 2.68 -5.12
CA GLY A 114 1.77 2.64 -4.82
C GLY A 114 2.32 3.96 -4.30
N ILE A 115 1.91 5.09 -4.88
CA ILE A 115 2.25 6.44 -4.40
C ILE A 115 1.63 6.69 -3.02
N VAL A 116 0.35 6.35 -2.82
CA VAL A 116 -0.34 6.55 -1.54
C VAL A 116 0.35 5.76 -0.41
N ILE A 117 0.67 4.48 -0.63
CA ILE A 117 1.38 3.68 0.37
C ILE A 117 2.83 4.12 0.53
N GLY A 118 3.48 4.62 -0.53
CA GLY A 118 4.81 5.19 -0.48
C GLY A 118 4.87 6.44 0.40
N VAL A 119 3.87 7.33 0.29
CA VAL A 119 3.68 8.46 1.21
C VAL A 119 3.48 7.96 2.64
N GLY A 120 2.62 6.95 2.84
CA GLY A 120 2.43 6.30 4.14
C GLY A 120 3.74 5.76 4.73
N ALA A 121 4.58 5.13 3.91
CA ALA A 121 5.86 4.56 4.33
C ALA A 121 6.86 5.59 4.84
N THR A 122 6.78 6.85 4.37
CA THR A 122 7.62 7.95 4.92
C THR A 122 7.29 8.28 6.38
N ARG A 123 6.13 7.83 6.89
CA ARG A 123 5.69 8.05 8.27
C ARG A 123 6.06 6.90 9.21
N ILE A 124 6.64 5.81 8.71
CA ILE A 124 7.08 4.69 9.56
C ILE A 124 8.12 5.20 10.56
N GLY A 125 7.88 4.96 11.86
CA GLY A 125 8.79 5.33 12.94
C GLY A 125 8.75 6.81 13.34
N VAL A 126 7.90 7.62 12.71
CA VAL A 126 7.70 9.02 13.13
C VAL A 126 6.77 9.05 14.34
N LEU A 127 7.28 9.48 15.49
CA LEU A 127 6.50 9.60 16.72
C LEU A 127 5.78 10.96 16.78
N PRO A 128 4.46 11.00 17.06
CA PRO A 128 3.75 12.25 17.28
C PRO A 128 4.22 12.93 18.56
N ARG A 129 4.18 14.26 18.56
CA ARG A 129 4.47 15.08 19.75
C ARG A 129 3.35 15.07 20.81
N ARG A 130 2.14 14.62 20.45
CA ARG A 130 0.97 14.58 21.34
C ARG A 130 0.53 13.14 21.56
N GLY A 131 0.10 12.84 22.79
CA GLY A 131 -0.44 11.53 23.15
C GLY A 131 -1.72 11.19 22.34
N PRO A 132 -2.00 9.90 22.11
CA PRO A 132 -3.15 9.47 21.33
C PRO A 132 -4.46 9.75 22.07
N GLY A 133 -5.33 10.56 21.47
CA GLY A 133 -6.68 10.80 21.98
C GLY A 133 -7.59 9.57 21.85
N ARG A 134 -8.79 9.64 22.45
CA ARG A 134 -9.77 8.52 22.44
C ARG A 134 -10.13 8.04 21.03
N VAL A 135 -10.29 8.95 20.08
CA VAL A 135 -10.59 8.62 18.67
C VAL A 135 -9.43 7.86 18.02
N ALA A 136 -8.19 8.28 18.25
CA ALA A 136 -7.01 7.59 17.74
C ALA A 136 -6.87 6.18 18.34
N GLN A 137 -7.22 6.01 19.62
CA GLN A 137 -7.23 4.69 20.26
C GLN A 137 -8.31 3.77 19.68
N ALA A 138 -9.52 4.28 19.47
CA ALA A 138 -10.60 3.51 18.86
C ALA A 138 -10.27 3.12 17.40
N ALA A 139 -9.76 4.08 16.61
CA ALA A 139 -9.31 3.85 15.24
C ALA A 139 -8.16 2.85 15.20
N GLY A 140 -7.19 2.99 16.11
CA GLY A 140 -6.09 2.03 16.29
C GLY A 140 -6.63 0.62 16.47
N ARG A 141 -7.52 0.36 17.43
CA ARG A 141 -8.10 -0.98 17.63
C ARG A 141 -8.84 -1.55 16.42
N ALA A 142 -9.44 -0.69 15.60
CA ALA A 142 -10.15 -1.09 14.38
C ALA A 142 -9.23 -1.34 13.18
N TRP A 143 -7.92 -1.07 13.26
CA TRP A 143 -7.00 -1.17 12.13
C TRP A 143 -7.04 -2.50 11.35
N PRO A 144 -7.13 -3.70 11.99
CA PRO A 144 -7.12 -4.95 11.23
C PRO A 144 -8.40 -5.12 10.42
N TRP A 145 -9.54 -4.69 10.97
CA TRP A 145 -10.83 -4.73 10.28
C TRP A 145 -10.85 -3.76 9.11
N LEU A 146 -10.37 -2.54 9.30
CA LEU A 146 -10.28 -1.55 8.23
C LEU A 146 -9.33 -2.01 7.11
N LEU A 147 -8.21 -2.65 7.45
CA LEU A 147 -7.34 -3.30 6.47
C LEU A 147 -8.09 -4.41 5.72
N GLY A 148 -8.77 -5.31 6.43
CA GLY A 148 -9.55 -6.40 5.82
C GLY A 148 -10.62 -5.87 4.85
N THR A 149 -11.38 -4.87 5.28
CA THR A 149 -12.39 -4.20 4.46
C THR A 149 -11.79 -3.53 3.22
N ALA A 150 -10.64 -2.86 3.37
CA ALA A 150 -9.97 -2.23 2.25
C ALA A 150 -9.45 -3.26 1.24
N VAL A 151 -8.83 -4.36 1.70
CA VAL A 151 -8.39 -5.47 0.84
C VAL A 151 -9.58 -6.09 0.10
N LEU A 152 -10.69 -6.34 0.80
CA LEU A 152 -11.91 -6.85 0.18
C LEU A 152 -12.47 -5.89 -0.88
N GLY A 153 -12.38 -4.58 -0.66
CA GLY A 153 -12.74 -3.58 -1.67
C GLY A 153 -11.94 -3.76 -2.96
N TYR A 154 -10.61 -3.84 -2.87
CA TYR A 154 -9.78 -4.04 -4.06
C TYR A 154 -9.98 -5.41 -4.71
N LEU A 155 -10.15 -6.47 -3.92
CA LEU A 155 -10.47 -7.80 -4.47
C LEU A 155 -11.86 -7.83 -5.12
N SER A 156 -12.77 -6.96 -4.68
CA SER A 156 -14.09 -6.78 -5.28
C SER A 156 -14.02 -6.02 -6.61
N LEU A 157 -13.03 -5.14 -6.81
CA LEU A 157 -12.72 -4.60 -8.14
C LEU A 157 -12.14 -5.71 -9.01
N LEU A 158 -11.00 -6.29 -8.63
CA LEU A 158 -10.40 -7.40 -9.36
C LEU A 158 -9.90 -8.46 -8.40
N PRO A 159 -10.32 -9.74 -8.57
CA PRO A 159 -11.13 -10.29 -9.67
C PRO A 159 -12.66 -10.11 -9.52
N GLY A 160 -13.15 -9.39 -8.51
CA GLY A 160 -14.56 -9.42 -8.13
C GLY A 160 -15.56 -8.95 -9.19
N THR A 161 -15.31 -7.87 -9.92
CA THR A 161 -16.23 -7.41 -10.99
C THR A 161 -16.27 -8.41 -12.14
N VAL A 162 -15.12 -9.01 -12.47
CA VAL A 162 -15.02 -10.09 -13.48
C VAL A 162 -15.88 -11.28 -13.07
N LEU A 163 -15.82 -11.70 -11.81
CA LEU A 163 -16.63 -12.81 -11.30
C LEU A 163 -18.13 -12.47 -11.31
N LEU A 164 -18.49 -11.26 -10.89
CA LEU A 164 -19.88 -10.79 -10.90
C LEU A 164 -20.46 -10.73 -12.32
N SER A 165 -19.71 -10.18 -13.26
CA SER A 165 -20.05 -10.17 -14.68
C SER A 165 -20.21 -11.60 -15.19
N ARG A 166 -19.21 -12.47 -14.98
CA ARG A 166 -19.19 -13.83 -15.54
C ARG A 166 -20.29 -14.74 -15.01
N PHE A 167 -20.59 -14.68 -13.71
CA PHE A 167 -21.52 -15.61 -13.07
C PHE A 167 -22.92 -15.05 -12.86
N LEU A 168 -23.06 -13.72 -12.68
CA LEU A 168 -24.34 -13.07 -12.40
C LEU A 168 -24.79 -12.12 -13.52
N GLY A 169 -23.96 -11.89 -14.55
CA GLY A 169 -24.29 -10.98 -15.66
C GLY A 169 -24.38 -9.51 -15.24
N VAL A 170 -23.67 -9.13 -14.17
CA VAL A 170 -23.71 -7.77 -13.63
C VAL A 170 -22.62 -6.92 -14.29
N ASP A 171 -23.03 -6.09 -15.25
CA ASP A 171 -22.17 -5.17 -15.99
C ASP A 171 -22.61 -3.71 -15.79
N ASP A 172 -22.40 -3.17 -14.60
CA ASP A 172 -22.76 -1.79 -14.25
C ASP A 172 -21.52 -0.92 -13.96
N PRO A 173 -21.20 0.09 -14.80
CA PRO A 173 -20.11 1.03 -14.55
C PRO A 173 -20.24 1.79 -13.21
N ARG A 174 -21.47 1.99 -12.70
CA ARG A 174 -21.70 2.64 -11.41
C ARG A 174 -21.23 1.77 -10.25
N LEU A 175 -21.34 0.45 -10.39
CA LEU A 175 -20.82 -0.49 -9.41
C LEU A 175 -19.29 -0.41 -9.37
N VAL A 176 -18.63 -0.42 -10.53
CA VAL A 176 -17.17 -0.26 -10.62
C VAL A 176 -16.73 1.03 -9.94
N LEU A 177 -17.36 2.17 -10.29
CA LEU A 177 -17.07 3.46 -9.67
C LEU A 177 -17.27 3.44 -8.15
N GLY A 178 -18.38 2.87 -7.68
CA GLY A 178 -18.68 2.73 -6.25
C GLY A 178 -17.63 1.89 -5.52
N LEU A 179 -17.23 0.76 -6.10
CA LEU A 179 -16.16 -0.10 -5.58
C LEU A 179 -14.80 0.61 -5.60
N SER A 180 -14.49 1.41 -6.63
CA SER A 180 -13.27 2.23 -6.66
C SER A 180 -13.23 3.23 -5.52
N VAL A 181 -14.29 4.03 -5.35
CA VAL A 181 -14.39 5.01 -4.25
C VAL A 181 -14.27 4.32 -2.90
N PHE A 182 -14.97 3.20 -2.71
CA PHE A 182 -14.91 2.40 -1.49
C PHE A 182 -13.49 1.88 -1.21
N SER A 183 -12.81 1.36 -2.21
CA SER A 183 -11.46 0.79 -2.10
C SER A 183 -10.42 1.85 -1.74
N PHE A 184 -10.46 3.02 -2.40
CA PHE A 184 -9.57 4.14 -2.06
C PHE A 184 -9.86 4.71 -0.67
N ALA A 185 -11.13 4.93 -0.32
CA ALA A 185 -11.50 5.39 1.01
C ALA A 185 -11.05 4.38 2.09
N GLY A 186 -11.26 3.09 1.86
CA GLY A 186 -10.79 2.01 2.72
C GLY A 186 -9.27 2.04 2.92
N LEU A 187 -8.49 2.24 1.85
CA LEU A 187 -7.03 2.37 1.93
C LEU A 187 -6.61 3.54 2.83
N PHE A 188 -7.18 4.72 2.63
CA PHE A 188 -6.85 5.88 3.46
C PHE A 188 -7.21 5.67 4.94
N LEU A 189 -8.37 5.06 5.20
CA LEU A 189 -8.79 4.69 6.55
C LEU A 189 -7.87 3.66 7.19
N ALA A 190 -7.47 2.62 6.44
CA ALA A 190 -6.55 1.59 6.91
C ALA A 190 -5.16 2.18 7.25
N LEU A 191 -4.62 3.07 6.41
CA LEU A 191 -3.36 3.77 6.68
C LEU A 191 -3.46 4.65 7.93
N GLY A 192 -4.53 5.42 8.07
CA GLY A 192 -4.77 6.28 9.22
C GLY A 192 -4.91 5.49 10.53
N ALA A 193 -5.70 4.43 10.51
CA ALA A 193 -5.91 3.54 11.65
C ALA A 193 -4.63 2.80 12.07
N ALA A 194 -3.87 2.28 11.09
CA ALA A 194 -2.61 1.61 11.35
C ALA A 194 -1.54 2.56 11.91
N SER A 195 -1.49 3.80 11.42
CA SER A 195 -0.64 4.84 12.01
C SER A 195 -1.07 5.17 13.45
N ALA A 196 -2.37 5.25 13.72
CA ALA A 196 -2.88 5.48 15.07
C ALA A 196 -2.52 4.34 16.04
N GLU A 197 -2.61 3.08 15.60
CA GLU A 197 -2.17 1.92 16.37
C GLU A 197 -0.68 1.99 16.70
N ASP A 198 0.16 2.28 15.71
CA ASP A 198 1.61 2.41 15.92
C ASP A 198 1.93 3.53 16.94
N HIS A 199 1.18 4.63 16.92
CA HIS A 199 1.30 5.70 17.91
C HIS A 199 0.88 5.28 19.32
N VAL A 200 -0.24 4.55 19.44
CA VAL A 200 -0.74 4.05 20.74
C VAL A 200 0.27 3.09 21.35
N ARG A 201 0.79 2.14 20.57
CA ARG A 201 1.82 1.19 21.02
C ARG A 201 3.08 1.90 21.49
N ALA A 202 3.51 2.93 20.76
CA ALA A 202 4.70 3.70 21.13
C ALA A 202 4.49 4.47 22.45
N ALA A 203 3.33 5.08 22.66
CA ALA A 203 3.01 5.81 23.90
C ALA A 203 3.03 4.86 25.11
N THR A 204 2.40 3.69 25.01
CA THR A 204 2.40 2.68 26.08
C THR A 204 3.79 2.12 26.37
N ALA A 205 4.65 1.97 25.36
CA ALA A 205 6.04 1.54 25.53
C ALA A 205 6.90 2.57 26.29
N VAL A 206 6.61 3.86 26.16
CA VAL A 206 7.29 4.93 26.92
C VAL A 206 6.82 4.93 28.38
N GLU A 207 5.52 4.77 28.63
CA GLU A 207 4.94 4.75 29.98
C GLU A 207 5.44 3.55 30.80
N THR A 208 5.50 2.37 30.18
CA THR A 208 6.06 1.15 30.81
C THR A 208 7.56 1.22 31.08
N ARG A 209 8.29 2.11 30.40
CA ARG A 209 9.72 2.39 30.64
C ARG A 209 9.97 3.59 31.59
N GLY A 210 8.93 4.08 32.26
CA GLY A 210 9.01 5.10 33.32
C GLY A 210 9.96 4.72 34.48
N PRO A 211 10.41 5.69 35.30
CA PRO A 211 11.78 5.77 35.81
C PRO A 211 12.12 4.73 36.90
N ALA A 212 12.47 3.52 36.50
CA ALA A 212 12.98 2.48 37.42
C ALA A 212 14.46 2.65 37.83
N HIS A 213 15.13 3.77 37.54
CA HIS A 213 16.58 3.90 37.75
C HIS A 213 17.03 5.17 38.50
N ARG A 214 16.19 5.73 39.38
CA ARG A 214 16.58 6.88 40.24
C ARG A 214 16.40 6.60 41.75
N GLN A 215 16.67 5.38 42.20
CA GLN A 215 16.81 5.03 43.61
C GLN A 215 17.92 3.98 43.83
N SER A 216 19.18 4.39 43.75
CA SER A 216 20.32 3.65 44.35
C SER A 216 21.57 4.53 44.39
N GLY A 217 21.53 5.60 45.17
CA GLY A 217 22.67 6.50 45.34
C GLY A 217 22.65 7.24 46.68
N GLY A 218 22.09 6.63 47.72
CA GLY A 218 22.15 7.13 49.08
C GLY A 218 23.17 6.35 49.90
N TRP A 219 24.47 6.50 49.58
CA TRP A 219 25.54 6.03 50.45
C TRP A 219 25.54 6.91 51.72
N ARG A 220 25.05 6.37 52.83
CA ARG A 220 25.27 6.96 54.16
C ARG A 220 26.64 6.49 54.63
N GLU A 221 27.60 7.41 54.74
CA GLU A 221 28.83 7.16 55.48
C GLU A 221 28.52 6.99 56.98
N PRO A 222 28.97 5.90 57.63
CA PRO A 222 29.01 5.84 59.08
C PRO A 222 30.24 6.63 59.58
N GLY A 223 29.97 7.69 60.36
CA GLY A 223 31.00 8.51 60.98
C GLY A 223 31.97 7.69 61.82
N LEU A 224 33.24 7.73 61.43
CA LEU A 224 34.38 7.33 62.24
C LEU A 224 34.54 8.31 63.41
N GLY A 225 34.70 7.74 64.60
CA GLY A 225 34.68 8.45 65.87
C GLY A 225 35.79 9.48 66.07
N ARG A 226 35.55 10.35 67.04
CA ARG A 226 36.61 10.97 67.83
C ARG A 226 36.30 10.75 69.30
N ARG A 227 37.33 10.21 69.96
CA ARG A 227 37.53 10.22 71.40
C ARG A 227 37.74 11.65 71.90
#